data_AF-A0A1F5GC71-F1
#
_entry.id   AF-A0A1F5GC71-F1
#
_cell.length_a   1.000
_cell.length_b   1.000
_cell.length_c   1.000
_cell.angle_alpha   90.00
_cell.angle_beta   90.00
_cell.angle_gamma   90.00
#
_symmetry.space_group_name_H-M   'P 1'
#
loop_
_entity.id
_entity.type
_entity.pdbx_description
1 polymer ?
#
loop_
_entity_poly.entity_id
_entity_poly.type
_entity_poly.pdbx_seq_one_letter_code
_entity_poly.pdbx_strand_id
1 'polypeptide(L)'
;METTGEKKYNTFYKTRFNLFVRSYIGYSVQNYLKIKYKIDSNLTEPQLRQQFSRKRAMPEISRLSRALNLNYQLLWQFMVLGRKRKMNTKINPQDKLKAYLGIENEIVILKITRQEKENIIHEDYERALLSPAIERAAGNSLKNIKDDLIFEKKLEELQKRYQRWYYEIAHEYKLPTLVNFHFILILIS
;
A
#
# COMPACT_ATOMS: atom_id res chain seq x y z
N MET A 1 30.48 -5.29 -13.12
CA MET A 1 30.40 -4.02 -12.37
C MET A 1 29.10 -3.33 -12.78
N GLU A 2 28.08 -3.27 -11.92
CA GLU A 2 26.85 -2.53 -12.22
C GLU A 2 27.14 -1.02 -12.30
N THR A 3 26.71 -0.38 -13.37
CA THR A 3 26.86 1.06 -13.59
C THR A 3 26.03 1.86 -12.57
N THR A 4 26.42 3.11 -12.29
CA THR A 4 25.69 4.01 -11.38
C THR A 4 24.23 4.23 -11.79
N GLY A 5 23.94 4.18 -13.09
CA GLY A 5 22.57 4.22 -13.65
C GLY A 5 21.75 2.96 -13.32
N GLU A 6 22.33 1.77 -13.48
CA GLU A 6 21.67 0.50 -13.15
C GLU A 6 21.36 0.37 -11.66
N LYS A 7 22.27 0.83 -10.78
CA LYS A 7 22.03 0.82 -9.32
C LYS A 7 20.87 1.71 -8.91
N LYS A 8 20.76 2.91 -9.50
CA LYS A 8 19.66 3.84 -9.22
C LYS A 8 18.33 3.30 -9.74
N TYR A 9 18.33 2.74 -10.95
CA TYR A 9 17.18 2.07 -11.56
C TYR A 9 16.68 0.91 -10.69
N ASN A 10 17.57 0.00 -10.29
CA ASN A 10 17.22 -1.16 -9.47
C ASN A 10 16.67 -0.74 -8.09
N THR A 11 17.24 0.32 -7.50
CA THR A 11 16.75 0.88 -6.23
C THR A 11 15.34 1.45 -6.37
N PHE A 12 15.04 2.16 -7.46
CA PHE A 12 13.71 2.71 -7.72
C PHE A 12 12.63 1.63 -7.77
N TYR A 13 12.80 0.59 -8.60
CA TYR A 13 11.80 -0.49 -8.72
C TYR A 13 11.64 -1.29 -7.44
N LYS A 14 12.74 -1.49 -6.70
CA LYS A 14 12.70 -2.16 -5.40
C LYS A 14 11.91 -1.34 -4.36
N THR A 15 12.11 -0.03 -4.31
CA THR A 15 11.34 0.85 -3.42
C THR A 15 9.88 0.91 -3.84
N ARG A 16 9.61 1.14 -5.12
CA ARG A 16 8.26 1.15 -5.69
C ARG A 16 7.48 -0.12 -5.34
N PHE A 17 8.08 -1.29 -5.56
CA PHE A 17 7.44 -2.56 -5.22
C PHE A 17 7.19 -2.66 -3.71
N ASN A 18 8.15 -2.27 -2.87
CA ASN A 18 7.99 -2.31 -1.41
C ASN A 18 6.92 -1.35 -0.88
N LEU A 19 6.73 -0.20 -1.52
CA LEU A 19 5.66 0.74 -1.20
C LEU A 19 4.31 0.17 -1.64
N PHE A 20 4.22 -0.38 -2.85
CA PHE A 20 3.00 -1.00 -3.36
C PHE A 20 2.48 -2.13 -2.46
N VAL A 21 3.34 -3.08 -2.05
CA VAL A 21 2.90 -4.21 -1.18
C VAL A 21 2.53 -3.81 0.24
N ARG A 22 2.74 -2.53 0.60
CA ARG A 22 2.38 -1.93 1.89
C ARG A 22 1.30 -0.87 1.77
N SER A 23 0.88 -0.54 0.55
CA SER A 23 -0.19 0.42 0.34
C SER A 23 -1.55 -0.25 0.55
N TYR A 24 -2.56 0.57 0.83
CA TYR A 24 -3.96 0.20 0.84
C TYR A 24 -4.37 -0.50 -0.45
N ILE A 25 -3.89 -0.04 -1.60
CA ILE A 25 -4.23 -0.65 -2.90
C ILE A 25 -3.61 -2.04 -3.02
N GLY A 26 -2.37 -2.22 -2.59
CA GLY A 26 -1.75 -3.54 -2.54
C GLY A 26 -2.55 -4.50 -1.64
N TYR A 27 -3.01 -4.01 -0.49
CA TYR A 27 -3.88 -4.75 0.43
C TYR A 27 -5.24 -5.10 -0.20
N SER A 28 -5.93 -4.14 -0.81
CA SER A 28 -7.25 -4.34 -1.40
C SER A 28 -7.22 -5.31 -2.57
N VAL A 29 -6.20 -5.22 -3.45
CA VAL A 29 -6.02 -6.17 -4.54
C VAL A 29 -5.70 -7.57 -4.01
N GLN A 30 -4.85 -7.68 -2.99
CA GLN A 30 -4.56 -8.96 -2.37
C GLN A 30 -5.83 -9.61 -1.81
N ASN A 31 -6.66 -8.85 -1.10
CA ASN A 31 -7.94 -9.35 -0.58
C ASN A 31 -8.91 -9.76 -1.68
N TYR A 32 -9.04 -8.95 -2.74
CA TYR A 32 -9.84 -9.30 -3.91
C TYR A 32 -9.42 -10.66 -4.50
N LEU A 33 -8.11 -10.87 -4.69
CA LEU A 33 -7.58 -12.13 -5.23
C LEU A 33 -7.77 -13.29 -4.25
N LYS A 34 -7.59 -13.07 -2.94
CA LYS A 34 -7.85 -14.08 -1.91
C LYS A 34 -9.29 -14.58 -1.96
N ILE A 35 -10.25 -13.67 -2.10
CA ILE A 35 -11.68 -14.01 -2.22
C ILE A 35 -11.93 -14.75 -3.54
N LYS A 36 -11.51 -14.17 -4.67
CA LYS A 36 -11.74 -14.73 -6.02
C LYS A 36 -11.18 -16.16 -6.16
N TYR A 37 -9.99 -16.40 -5.61
CA TYR A 37 -9.29 -17.68 -5.74
C TYR A 37 -9.44 -18.61 -4.53
N LYS A 38 -10.21 -18.21 -3.51
CA LYS A 38 -10.39 -18.95 -2.24
C LYS A 38 -9.04 -19.32 -1.62
N ILE A 39 -8.14 -18.34 -1.54
CA ILE A 39 -6.82 -18.52 -0.91
C ILE A 39 -7.03 -18.57 0.60
N ASP A 40 -6.87 -19.76 1.17
CA ASP A 40 -7.00 -19.97 2.61
C ASP A 40 -5.79 -19.36 3.34
N SER A 41 -6.06 -18.45 4.27
CA SER A 41 -5.03 -17.75 5.05
C SER A 41 -4.44 -18.61 6.16
N ASN A 42 -5.02 -19.79 6.45
CA ASN A 42 -4.52 -20.75 7.43
C ASN A 42 -3.50 -21.73 6.84
N LEU A 43 -3.34 -21.75 5.51
CA LEU A 43 -2.38 -22.63 4.86
C LEU A 43 -0.95 -22.12 5.04
N THR A 44 -0.05 -23.06 5.30
CA THR A 44 1.40 -22.81 5.32
C THR A 44 1.91 -22.48 3.92
N GLU A 45 3.05 -21.79 3.83
CA GLU A 45 3.65 -21.44 2.55
C GLU A 45 3.87 -22.67 1.61
N PRO A 46 4.37 -23.83 2.10
CA PRO A 46 4.50 -25.02 1.28
C PRO A 46 3.15 -25.51 0.73
N GLN A 47 2.09 -25.47 1.53
CA GLN A 47 0.74 -25.87 1.12
C GLN A 47 0.18 -24.94 0.05
N LEU A 48 0.35 -23.62 0.21
CA LEU A 48 -0.03 -22.63 -0.80
C LEU A 48 0.75 -22.83 -2.10
N ARG A 49 2.07 -23.06 -2.00
CA ARG A 49 2.90 -23.38 -3.17
C ARG A 49 2.41 -24.63 -3.86
N GLN A 50 2.07 -25.68 -3.12
CA GLN A 50 1.55 -26.91 -3.70
C GLN A 50 0.20 -26.66 -4.40
N GLN A 51 -0.73 -26.00 -3.71
CA GLN A 51 -2.07 -25.70 -4.22
C GLN A 51 -2.05 -24.82 -5.49
N PHE A 52 -1.09 -23.90 -5.59
CA PHE A 52 -0.99 -22.95 -6.69
C PHE A 52 0.16 -23.22 -7.68
N SER A 53 0.99 -24.24 -7.45
CA SER A 53 2.10 -24.63 -8.34
C SER A 53 1.64 -25.06 -9.73
N ARG A 54 0.43 -25.64 -9.81
CA ARG A 54 -0.19 -26.15 -11.04
C ARG A 54 -1.31 -25.27 -11.59
N LYS A 55 -1.76 -24.26 -10.84
CA LYS A 55 -2.79 -23.33 -11.35
C LYS A 55 -2.15 -22.45 -12.41
N ARG A 56 -2.83 -22.35 -13.57
CA ARG A 56 -2.43 -21.46 -14.68
C ARG A 56 -2.11 -20.06 -14.14
N ALA A 57 -1.22 -19.35 -14.84
CA ALA A 57 -0.90 -17.95 -14.58
C ALA A 57 -2.18 -17.18 -14.20
N MET A 58 -2.17 -16.51 -13.05
CA MET A 58 -3.30 -15.67 -12.62
C MET A 58 -3.33 -14.44 -13.53
N PRO A 59 -4.29 -14.33 -14.47
CA PRO A 59 -4.28 -13.28 -15.47
C PRO A 59 -4.33 -11.89 -14.84
N GLU A 60 -4.95 -11.73 -13.68
CA GLU A 60 -5.06 -10.50 -12.89
C GLU A 60 -3.69 -10.06 -12.38
N ILE A 61 -2.88 -10.99 -11.86
CA ILE A 61 -1.50 -10.71 -11.44
C ILE A 61 -0.65 -10.31 -12.65
N SER A 62 -0.85 -10.97 -13.80
CA SER A 62 -0.15 -10.63 -15.04
C SER A 62 -0.55 -9.25 -15.58
N ARG A 63 -1.86 -8.92 -15.60
CA ARG A 63 -2.37 -7.60 -16.00
C ARG A 63 -1.85 -6.51 -15.06
N LEU A 64 -1.90 -6.75 -13.75
CA LEU A 64 -1.41 -5.80 -12.74
C LEU A 64 0.10 -5.56 -12.84
N SER A 65 0.86 -6.64 -13.02
CA SER A 65 2.31 -6.60 -13.25
C SER A 65 2.65 -5.73 -14.46
N ARG A 66 1.90 -5.86 -15.56
CA ARG A 66 2.07 -5.03 -16.77
C ARG A 66 1.62 -3.60 -16.56
N ALA A 67 0.40 -3.38 -16.05
CA ALA A 67 -0.18 -2.05 -15.87
C ALA A 67 0.64 -1.18 -14.91
N LEU A 68 1.15 -1.77 -13.83
CA LEU A 68 1.97 -1.07 -12.86
C LEU A 68 3.48 -1.24 -13.11
N ASN A 69 3.90 -1.96 -14.16
CA ASN A 69 5.31 -2.28 -14.41
C ASN A 69 6.02 -2.79 -13.13
N LEU A 70 5.44 -3.81 -12.50
CA LEU A 70 5.95 -4.50 -11.31
C LEU A 70 6.45 -5.88 -11.69
N ASN A 71 7.43 -6.42 -10.97
CA ASN A 71 7.92 -7.77 -11.22
C ASN A 71 6.83 -8.82 -10.90
N TYR A 72 6.41 -9.59 -11.91
CA TYR A 72 5.37 -10.61 -11.79
C TYR A 72 5.65 -11.63 -10.70
N GLN A 73 6.87 -12.17 -10.62
CA GLN A 73 7.23 -13.21 -9.66
C GLN A 73 7.15 -12.68 -8.22
N LEU A 74 7.59 -11.45 -7.99
CA LEU A 74 7.47 -10.80 -6.68
C LEU A 74 6.03 -10.51 -6.31
N LEU A 75 5.26 -10.02 -7.29
CA LEU A 75 3.85 -9.73 -7.12
C LEU A 75 3.07 -11.00 -6.79
N TRP A 76 3.34 -12.11 -7.48
CA TRP A 76 2.76 -13.42 -7.20
C TRP A 76 3.09 -13.90 -5.77
N GLN A 77 4.35 -13.77 -5.34
CA GLN A 77 4.75 -14.13 -3.97
C GLN A 77 4.02 -13.29 -2.92
N PHE A 78 3.82 -12.00 -3.18
CA PHE A 78 3.05 -11.15 -2.29
C PHE A 78 1.57 -11.55 -2.28
N MET A 79 0.93 -11.66 -3.45
CA MET A 79 -0.51 -11.92 -3.57
C MET A 79 -0.91 -13.29 -3.03
N VAL A 80 -0.13 -14.33 -3.35
CA VAL A 80 -0.46 -15.73 -2.98
C VAL A 80 0.13 -16.11 -1.63
N LEU A 81 1.38 -15.76 -1.35
CA LEU A 81 2.08 -16.22 -0.13
C LEU A 81 2.05 -15.20 1.00
N GLY A 82 1.49 -14.01 0.79
CA GLY A 82 1.49 -12.94 1.79
C GLY A 82 2.87 -12.35 2.10
N ARG A 83 3.90 -12.64 1.29
CA ARG A 83 5.28 -12.21 1.57
C ARG A 83 5.44 -10.70 1.39
N LYS A 84 5.68 -9.98 2.50
CA LYS A 84 6.15 -8.58 2.49
C LYS A 84 7.68 -8.56 2.62
N ARG A 85 8.39 -8.01 1.63
CA ARG A 85 9.86 -7.87 1.68
C ARG A 85 10.27 -6.77 2.64
N LYS A 86 11.35 -6.95 3.41
CA LYS A 86 11.90 -5.87 4.25
C LYS A 86 12.35 -4.69 3.39
N MET A 87 11.97 -3.48 3.79
CA MET A 87 12.43 -2.25 3.14
C MET A 87 13.89 -2.01 3.53
N ASN A 88 14.73 -1.59 2.58
CA ASN A 88 16.14 -1.31 2.87
C ASN A 88 16.23 0.00 3.66
N THR A 89 16.86 -0.02 4.84
CA THR A 89 16.94 1.12 5.76
C THR A 89 17.83 2.26 5.27
N LYS A 90 18.65 2.01 4.23
CA LYS A 90 19.61 2.97 3.66
C LYS A 90 19.02 3.97 2.65
N ILE A 91 17.71 3.95 2.40
CA ILE A 91 17.06 4.85 1.43
C ILE A 91 16.52 6.07 2.19
N ASN A 92 17.24 7.18 2.16
CA ASN A 92 16.79 8.48 2.65
C ASN A 92 15.88 9.10 1.57
N PRO A 93 14.56 9.24 1.79
CA PRO A 93 13.94 10.07 2.84
C PRO A 93 13.09 9.26 3.81
N GLN A 94 13.65 8.92 4.98
CA GLN A 94 12.96 8.07 5.96
C GLN A 94 11.64 8.70 6.43
N ASP A 95 11.59 10.01 6.64
CA ASP A 95 10.40 10.66 7.19
C ASP A 95 9.24 10.73 6.19
N LYS A 96 9.51 11.08 4.93
CA LYS A 96 8.47 11.11 3.88
C LYS A 96 7.90 9.71 3.63
N LEU A 97 8.78 8.71 3.51
CA LEU A 97 8.36 7.33 3.32
C LEU A 97 7.63 6.78 4.53
N LYS A 98 8.07 7.11 5.75
CA LYS A 98 7.41 6.74 7.00
C LYS A 98 6.02 7.38 7.11
N ALA A 99 5.90 8.65 6.75
CA ALA A 99 4.62 9.35 6.70
C ALA A 99 3.68 8.68 5.68
N TYR A 100 4.15 8.46 4.44
CA TYR A 100 3.39 7.76 3.40
C TYR A 100 2.89 6.40 3.88
N LEU A 101 3.78 5.55 4.41
CA LEU A 101 3.42 4.23 4.91
C LEU A 101 2.47 4.29 6.14
N GLY A 102 2.65 5.30 7.00
CA GLY A 102 1.77 5.54 8.14
C GLY A 102 0.35 5.88 7.67
N ILE A 103 0.21 6.76 6.68
CA ILE A 103 -1.07 7.12 6.08
C ILE A 103 -1.72 5.89 5.44
N GLU A 104 -0.99 5.16 4.59
CA GLU A 104 -1.50 3.94 3.95
C GLU A 104 -2.00 2.89 4.96
N ASN A 105 -1.29 2.74 6.08
CA ASN A 105 -1.71 1.85 7.17
C ASN A 105 -2.99 2.34 7.86
N GLU A 106 -3.11 3.64 8.14
CA GLU A 106 -4.34 4.20 8.71
C GLU A 106 -5.54 4.06 7.75
N ILE A 107 -5.34 4.19 6.44
CA ILE A 107 -6.41 3.92 5.44
C ILE A 107 -6.90 2.47 5.57
N VAL A 108 -5.98 1.50 5.69
CA VAL A 108 -6.33 0.08 5.89
C VAL A 108 -7.11 -0.12 7.19
N ILE A 109 -6.65 0.47 8.30
CA ILE A 109 -7.34 0.38 9.60
C ILE A 109 -8.75 0.94 9.50
N LEU A 110 -8.92 2.14 8.95
CA LEU A 110 -10.23 2.77 8.79
C LEU A 110 -11.18 1.94 7.92
N LYS A 111 -10.66 1.30 6.86
CA LYS A 111 -11.46 0.40 6.02
C LYS A 111 -11.94 -0.83 6.80
N ILE A 112 -11.04 -1.50 7.53
CA ILE A 112 -11.37 -2.70 8.32
C ILE A 112 -12.38 -2.35 9.41
N THR A 113 -12.10 -1.32 10.22
CA THR A 113 -12.99 -0.90 11.31
C THR A 113 -14.39 -0.55 10.82
N ARG A 114 -14.53 -0.01 9.60
CA ARG A 114 -15.86 0.24 9.04
C ARG A 114 -16.53 -1.03 8.52
N GLN A 115 -15.82 -1.92 7.83
CA GLN A 115 -16.39 -3.20 7.39
C GLN A 115 -16.96 -4.02 8.54
N GLU A 116 -16.36 -3.91 9.74
CA GLU A 116 -16.87 -4.54 10.96
C GLU A 116 -18.13 -3.87 11.52
N LYS A 117 -18.31 -2.57 11.29
CA LYS A 117 -19.41 -1.76 11.87
C LYS A 117 -20.61 -1.59 10.94
N GLU A 118 -20.38 -1.52 9.63
CA GLU A 118 -21.40 -1.24 8.63
C GLU A 118 -21.25 -2.21 7.46
N ASN A 119 -22.27 -3.05 7.24
CA ASN A 119 -22.35 -3.97 6.10
C ASN A 119 -22.59 -3.25 4.75
N ILE A 120 -22.44 -1.93 4.69
CA ILE A 120 -22.78 -1.09 3.52
C ILE A 120 -21.51 -0.41 3.00
N ILE A 121 -21.07 -0.81 1.81
CA ILE A 121 -19.92 -0.19 1.12
C ILE A 121 -20.46 0.91 0.20
N HIS A 122 -20.26 2.18 0.56
CA HIS A 122 -20.46 3.31 -0.34
C HIS A 122 -19.14 3.69 -1.03
N GLU A 123 -19.13 3.76 -2.37
CA GLU A 123 -17.93 4.11 -3.17
C GLU A 123 -17.37 5.50 -2.84
N ASP A 124 -18.25 6.47 -2.53
CA ASP A 124 -17.84 7.83 -2.14
C ASP A 124 -17.02 7.85 -0.85
N TYR A 125 -17.17 6.84 0.01
CA TYR A 125 -16.44 6.77 1.26
C TYR A 125 -14.97 6.37 1.06
N GLU A 126 -14.64 5.55 0.07
CA GLU A 126 -13.24 5.16 -0.17
C GLU A 126 -12.39 6.36 -0.54
N ARG A 127 -12.97 7.35 -1.22
CA ARG A 127 -12.33 8.63 -1.53
C ARG A 127 -12.19 9.53 -0.29
N ALA A 128 -13.10 9.41 0.67
CA ALA A 128 -13.09 10.17 1.91
C ALA A 128 -12.09 9.64 2.97
N LEU A 129 -11.53 8.44 2.80
CA LEU A 129 -10.62 7.82 3.78
C LEU A 129 -9.27 8.54 3.94
N LEU A 130 -8.83 9.29 2.92
CA LEU A 130 -7.49 9.87 2.93
C LEU A 130 -7.33 10.95 4.01
N SER A 131 -8.30 11.84 4.16
CA SER A 131 -8.21 12.95 5.11
C SER A 131 -8.14 12.46 6.57
N PRO A 132 -9.05 11.58 7.04
CA PRO A 132 -8.95 11.02 8.38
C PRO A 132 -7.69 10.18 8.60
N ALA A 133 -7.18 9.51 7.55
CA ALA A 133 -5.93 8.76 7.65
C ALA A 133 -4.71 9.68 7.84
N ILE A 134 -4.66 10.81 7.13
CA ILE A 134 -3.62 11.83 7.29
C ILE A 134 -3.65 12.42 8.70
N GLU A 135 -4.85 12.77 9.19
CA GLU A 135 -5.04 13.29 10.54
C GLU A 135 -4.54 12.30 11.59
N ARG A 136 -4.96 11.03 11.54
CA ARG A 136 -4.53 9.98 12.48
C ARG A 136 -3.03 9.75 12.41
N ALA A 137 -2.45 9.68 11.21
CA ALA A 137 -1.02 9.48 11.03
C ALA A 137 -0.20 10.66 11.58
N ALA A 138 -0.65 11.90 11.36
CA ALA A 138 -0.02 13.10 11.89
C ALA A 138 -0.15 13.18 13.42
N GLY A 139 -1.35 12.99 13.97
CA GLY A 139 -1.59 12.97 15.42
C GLY A 139 -0.78 11.90 16.14
N ASN A 140 -0.67 10.69 15.54
CA ASN A 140 0.15 9.60 16.07
C ASN A 140 1.66 9.92 16.12
N SER A 141 2.13 10.93 15.39
CA SER A 141 3.52 11.40 15.47
C SER A 141 3.75 12.51 16.51
N LEU A 142 2.70 13.01 17.17
CA LEU A 142 2.73 14.13 18.12
C LEU A 142 2.51 13.70 19.60
N LYS A 143 2.75 12.43 19.94
CA LYS A 143 2.37 11.75 21.21
C LYS A 143 2.80 12.39 22.54
N ASN A 144 3.62 13.43 22.54
CA ASN A 144 4.24 14.00 23.75
C ASN A 144 3.88 15.47 24.01
N ILE A 145 2.90 16.02 23.31
CA ILE A 145 2.44 17.41 23.52
C ILE A 145 1.24 17.38 24.47
N LYS A 146 1.36 18.07 25.61
CA LYS A 146 0.30 18.17 26.64
C LYS A 146 -0.56 19.43 26.53
N ASP A 147 -0.07 20.43 25.80
CA ASP A 147 -0.77 21.69 25.58
C ASP A 147 -1.62 21.56 24.32
N ASP A 148 -2.94 21.66 24.49
CA ASP A 148 -3.93 21.45 23.42
C ASP A 148 -3.79 22.48 22.30
N LEU A 149 -3.54 23.76 22.62
CA LEU A 149 -3.36 24.81 21.61
C LEU A 149 -2.10 24.58 20.77
N ILE A 150 -1.02 24.13 21.42
CA ILE A 150 0.22 23.80 20.72
C ILE A 150 0.05 22.51 19.89
N PHE A 151 -0.73 21.55 20.39
CA PHE A 151 -1.03 20.32 19.67
C PHE A 151 -1.82 20.61 18.40
N GLU A 152 -2.92 21.36 18.49
CA GLU A 152 -3.78 21.70 17.34
C GLU A 152 -3.00 22.40 16.24
N LYS A 153 -2.22 23.44 16.60
CA LYS A 153 -1.40 24.17 15.63
C LYS A 153 -0.39 23.27 14.92
N LYS A 154 0.31 22.42 15.67
CA LYS A 154 1.29 21.48 15.10
C LYS A 154 0.63 20.39 14.27
N LEU A 155 -0.56 19.94 14.67
CA LEU A 155 -1.34 18.96 13.93
C LEU A 155 -1.71 19.51 12.55
N GLU A 156 -2.23 20.74 12.48
CA GLU A 156 -2.60 21.36 11.21
C GLU A 156 -1.40 21.51 10.26
N GLU A 157 -0.26 22.01 10.76
CA GLU A 157 0.98 22.12 9.99
C GLU A 157 1.48 20.77 9.48
N LEU A 158 1.38 19.73 10.31
CA LEU A 158 1.86 18.39 9.98
C LEU A 158 0.93 17.68 9.00
N GLN A 159 -0.38 17.86 9.11
CA GLN A 159 -1.36 17.34 8.16
C GLN A 159 -1.10 17.88 6.74
N LYS A 160 -0.94 19.20 6.59
CA LYS A 160 -0.60 19.83 5.29
C LYS A 160 0.69 19.26 4.71
N ARG A 161 1.70 19.05 5.57
CA ARG A 161 2.99 18.46 5.18
C ARG A 161 2.83 16.99 4.74
N TYR A 162 2.10 16.19 5.50
CA TYR A 162 1.86 14.78 5.22
C TYR A 162 1.04 14.59 3.95
N GLN A 163 0.03 15.41 3.71
CA GLN A 163 -0.73 15.41 2.46
C GLN A 163 0.19 15.66 1.27
N ARG A 164 1.06 16.67 1.34
CA ARG A 164 2.03 16.94 0.29
C ARG A 164 2.99 15.77 0.08
N TRP A 165 3.58 15.26 1.16
CA TRP A 165 4.50 14.11 1.08
C TRP A 165 3.84 12.86 0.52
N TYR A 166 2.57 12.62 0.84
CA TYR A 166 1.80 11.51 0.30
C TYR A 166 1.75 11.53 -1.23
N TYR A 167 1.34 12.67 -1.79
CA TYR A 167 1.26 12.83 -3.25
C TYR A 167 2.64 12.90 -3.91
N GLU A 168 3.65 13.48 -3.26
CA GLU A 168 5.03 13.46 -3.76
C GLU A 168 5.54 12.02 -3.91
N ILE A 169 5.36 11.17 -2.90
CA ILE A 169 5.78 9.75 -2.95
C ILE A 169 4.96 8.97 -3.97
N ALA A 170 3.63 9.15 -3.99
CA ALA A 170 2.77 8.47 -4.96
C ALA A 170 3.16 8.82 -6.40
N HIS A 171 3.46 10.10 -6.67
CA HIS A 171 3.91 10.57 -7.96
C HIS A 171 5.33 10.06 -8.30
N GLU A 172 6.30 10.25 -7.40
CA GLU A 172 7.70 9.84 -7.58
C GLU A 172 7.79 8.36 -7.97
N TYR A 173 7.11 7.50 -7.22
CA TYR A 173 7.14 6.06 -7.44
C TYR A 173 6.03 5.54 -8.36
N LYS A 174 5.26 6.43 -9.02
CA LYS A 174 4.15 6.06 -9.91
C LYS A 174 3.22 5.02 -9.28
N LEU A 175 2.85 5.25 -8.03
CA LEU A 175 1.98 4.38 -7.26
C LEU A 175 0.52 4.76 -7.52
N PRO A 176 -0.38 3.78 -7.55
CA PRO A 176 -1.80 4.07 -7.59
C PRO A 176 -2.23 4.75 -6.27
N THR A 177 -3.32 5.53 -6.33
CA THR A 177 -3.92 6.27 -5.21
C THR A 177 -5.41 5.94 -5.11
N LEU A 178 -6.07 6.34 -4.03
CA LEU A 178 -7.51 6.14 -3.85
C LEU A 178 -8.34 6.69 -5.03
N VAL A 179 -7.85 7.72 -5.71
CA VAL A 179 -8.51 8.31 -6.90
C VAL A 179 -8.56 7.32 -8.07
N ASN A 180 -7.48 6.58 -8.32
CA ASN A 180 -7.38 5.67 -9.47
C ASN A 180 -7.57 4.19 -9.11
N PHE A 181 -7.86 3.89 -7.84
CA PHE A 181 -8.05 2.53 -7.35
C PHE A 181 -9.11 1.74 -8.14
N HIS A 182 -10.26 2.35 -8.41
CA HIS A 182 -11.34 1.69 -9.16
C HIS A 182 -10.89 1.26 -10.57
N PHE A 183 -10.10 2.09 -11.25
CA PHE A 183 -9.52 1.71 -12.55
C PHE A 183 -8.57 0.52 -12.44
N ILE A 184 -7.78 0.44 -11.37
CA ILE A 184 -6.92 -0.73 -11.12
C ILE A 184 -7.77 -2.00 -10.96
N LEU A 185 -8.88 -1.93 -10.21
CA LEU A 185 -9.78 -3.07 -10.06
C LEU A 185 -10.43 -3.48 -11.38
N ILE A 186 -10.88 -2.53 -12.21
CA ILE A 186 -11.42 -2.82 -13.54
C ILE A 186 -10.35 -3.49 -14.42
N LEU A 187 -9.13 -2.94 -14.45
CA LEU A 187 -8.04 -3.44 -15.29
C LEU A 187 -7.67 -4.89 -14.98
N ILE A 188 -7.86 -5.32 -13.73
CA ILE A 188 -7.51 -6.67 -13.29
C ILE A 188 -8.73 -7.58 -13.17
N SER A 189 -9.97 -7.11 -13.28
CA SER A 189 -11.15 -7.98 -13.20
C SER A 189 -11.33 -8.85 -14.45
#